data_AF-A0A917IN95-F1
#
_entry.id   AF-A0A917IN95-F1
#
_cell.length_a   1.000
_cell.length_b   1.000
_cell.length_c   1.000
_cell.angle_alpha   90.00
_cell.angle_beta   90.00
_cell.angle_gamma   90.00
#
_symmetry.space_group_name_H-M   'P 1'
#
loop_
_entity.id
_entity.type
_entity.pdbx_description
1 polymer ?
#
loop_
_entity_poly.entity_id
_entity_poly.type
_entity_poly.pdbx_seq_one_letter_code
_entity_poly.pdbx_strand_id
1 'polypeptide(L)' 'MKHQKNHTDNIILNAGEGREDKCRTMTAIFKADENETNEKYNISEWWLEAISGGLGTHLHEDNDEVFYV' A
#
# COMPACT_ATOMS: atom_id res chain seq x y z
N MET A 1 -11.37 -2.94 -10.12
CA MET A 1 -10.56 -2.03 -10.97
C MET A 1 -10.09 -2.80 -12.20
N LYS A 2 -9.62 -2.14 -13.27
CA LYS A 2 -8.91 -2.87 -14.34
C LYS A 2 -7.46 -3.06 -13.90
N HIS A 3 -7.07 -4.30 -13.63
CA HIS A 3 -5.69 -4.63 -13.35
C HIS A 3 -4.86 -4.55 -14.63
N GLN A 4 -3.67 -3.95 -14.55
CA GLN A 4 -2.79 -3.74 -15.71
C GLN A 4 -1.64 -4.73 -15.78
N LYS A 5 -1.26 -5.33 -14.65
CA LYS A 5 -0.12 -6.24 -14.49
C LYS A 5 -0.52 -7.46 -13.68
N ASN A 6 0.12 -8.59 -13.89
CA ASN A 6 -0.09 -9.83 -13.13
C ASN A 6 1.18 -10.21 -12.34
N HIS A 7 1.08 -11.23 -11.50
CA HIS A 7 2.17 -11.70 -10.63
C HIS A 7 3.44 -12.22 -11.34
N THR A 8 3.41 -12.39 -12.66
CA THR A 8 4.58 -12.74 -13.48
C THR A 8 5.24 -11.53 -14.14
N ASP A 9 4.59 -10.37 -14.11
CA ASP A 9 5.10 -9.15 -14.73
C ASP A 9 6.04 -8.42 -13.78
N ASN A 10 7.12 -7.86 -14.32
CA ASN A 10 8.03 -7.06 -13.52
C ASN A 10 7.41 -5.70 -13.15
N ILE A 11 7.55 -5.34 -11.88
CA ILE A 11 7.23 -4.01 -11.35
C ILE A 11 8.54 -3.32 -10.99
N ILE A 12 8.84 -2.23 -11.71
CA ILE A 12 10.01 -1.38 -11.49
C ILE A 12 9.46 0.01 -11.26
N LEU A 13 9.74 0.58 -10.08
CA LEU A 13 9.24 1.87 -9.62
C LEU A 13 10.42 2.69 -9.11
N ASN A 14 10.44 3.98 -9.45
CA ASN A 14 11.30 4.95 -8.78
C ASN A 14 10.74 5.28 -7.39
N ALA A 15 11.53 6.00 -6.58
CA ALA A 15 11.08 6.51 -5.29
C ALA A 15 9.78 7.33 -5.44
N GLY A 16 8.79 7.06 -4.60
CA GLY A 16 7.48 7.71 -4.64
C GLY A 16 6.54 7.27 -5.78
N GLU A 17 6.98 6.43 -6.73
CA GLU A 17 6.07 5.92 -7.77
C GLU A 17 5.22 4.75 -7.24
N GLY A 18 4.01 4.62 -7.78
CA GLY A 18 3.05 3.57 -7.41
C GLY A 18 1.62 4.02 -7.68
N ARG A 19 0.64 3.26 -7.21
CA ARG A 19 -0.76 3.67 -7.23
C ARG A 19 -1.06 4.48 -5.97
N GLU A 20 -1.35 5.76 -6.18
CA GLU A 20 -1.68 6.68 -5.08
C GLU A 20 -3.16 6.53 -4.67
N ASP A 21 -3.40 6.41 -3.37
CA ASP A 21 -4.71 6.57 -2.75
C ASP A 21 -4.65 7.65 -1.65
N LYS A 22 -5.52 8.65 -1.77
CA LYS A 22 -5.60 9.78 -0.84
C LYS A 22 -6.59 9.47 0.27
N CYS A 23 -6.06 9.14 1.44
CA CYS A 23 -6.84 8.90 2.66
C CYS A 23 -6.85 10.14 3.57
N ARG A 24 -7.61 11.17 3.19
CA ARG A 24 -7.72 12.44 3.95
C ARG A 24 -6.36 13.09 4.25
N THR A 25 -5.87 12.97 5.48
CA THR A 25 -4.59 13.54 5.97
C THR A 25 -3.41 12.58 5.75
N MET A 26 -3.63 11.53 4.97
CA MET A 26 -2.69 10.48 4.68
C MET A 26 -2.71 10.16 3.20
N THR A 27 -1.56 9.71 2.69
CA THR A 27 -1.41 9.21 1.35
C THR A 27 -0.79 7.82 1.40
N ALA A 28 -1.47 6.85 0.79
CA ALA A 28 -0.91 5.52 0.55
C ALA A 28 -0.40 5.46 -0.89
N ILE A 29 0.79 4.87 -1.08
CA ILE A 29 1.37 4.59 -2.39
C ILE A 29 1.58 3.08 -2.49
N PHE A 30 0.65 2.39 -3.14
CA PHE A 30 0.72 0.95 -3.35
C PHE A 30 1.76 0.62 -4.42
N LYS A 31 2.70 -0.26 -4.06
CA LYS A 31 3.80 -0.72 -4.92
C LYS A 31 3.45 -2.02 -5.63
N ALA A 32 2.80 -2.94 -4.92
CA ALA A 32 2.26 -4.19 -5.47
C ALA A 32 1.17 -4.74 -4.55
N ASP A 33 0.05 -5.19 -5.11
CA ASP A 33 -1.06 -5.82 -4.38
C ASP A 33 -1.89 -6.75 -5.28
N GLU A 34 -2.89 -7.42 -4.70
CA GLU A 34 -3.91 -8.19 -5.42
C GLU A 34 -3.30 -9.13 -6.48
N ASN A 35 -3.67 -8.97 -7.75
CA ASN A 35 -3.25 -9.85 -8.81
C ASN A 35 -1.75 -9.73 -9.17
N GLU A 36 -1.09 -8.64 -8.77
CA GLU A 36 0.36 -8.43 -8.94
C GLU A 36 1.19 -9.25 -7.94
N THR A 37 0.60 -9.68 -6.84
CA THR A 37 1.25 -10.55 -5.84
C THR A 37 0.59 -11.92 -5.75
N ASN A 38 -0.40 -12.19 -6.61
CA ASN A 38 -1.30 -13.34 -6.54
C ASN A 38 -1.94 -13.44 -5.15
N GLU A 39 -2.36 -12.30 -4.61
CA GLU A 39 -3.05 -12.13 -3.32
C GLU A 39 -2.26 -12.64 -2.12
N LYS A 40 -0.93 -12.77 -2.24
CA LYS A 40 -0.08 -13.30 -1.17
C LYS A 40 0.37 -12.24 -0.18
N TYR A 41 0.49 -10.99 -0.63
CA TYR A 41 0.91 -9.85 0.19
C TYR A 41 0.59 -8.51 -0.49
N ASN A 42 0.76 -7.43 0.26
CA ASN A 42 0.71 -6.06 -0.22
C ASN A 42 1.98 -5.33 0.23
N ILE A 43 2.52 -4.45 -0.61
CA ILE A 43 3.56 -3.49 -0.22
C ILE A 43 3.07 -2.08 -0.55
N SER A 44 3.05 -1.20 0.45
CA SER A 44 2.68 0.19 0.30
C SER A 44 3.56 1.10 1.15
N GLU A 45 3.78 2.33 0.66
CA GLU A 45 4.32 3.42 1.47
C GLU A 45 3.16 4.24 2.05
N TRP A 46 3.29 4.68 3.30
CA TRP A 46 2.29 5.52 3.96
C TRP A 46 2.92 6.82 4.42
N TRP A 47 2.35 7.94 3.96
CA TRP A 47 2.77 9.29 4.30
C TRP A 47 1.69 9.98 5.10
N LEU A 48 2.07 10.56 6.25
CA LEU A 48 1.16 11.23 7.17
C LEU A 48 1.48 12.72 7.24
N GLU A 49 0.45 13.56 7.26
CA GLU A 49 0.60 14.96 7.67
C GLU A 49 1.05 15.04 9.14
N ALA A 50 1.92 16.01 9.43
CA ALA A 50 2.43 16.21 10.77
C ALA A 50 1.30 16.49 11.77
N ILE A 51 1.36 15.87 12.96
CA ILE A 51 0.39 16.04 14.06
C ILE A 51 -1.02 15.48 13.68
N SER A 52 -1.17 14.77 12.56
CA SER A 52 -2.40 14.03 12.28
C SER A 52 -2.58 12.90 13.29
N GLY A 53 -3.83 12.66 13.71
CA GLY A 53 -4.17 11.59 14.66
C GLY A 53 -4.05 10.17 14.07
N GLY A 54 -3.61 10.05 12.81
CA GLY A 54 -3.50 8.79 12.09
C GLY A 54 -4.83 8.06 11.89
N LEU A 55 -4.72 6.77 11.57
CA LEU A 55 -5.84 5.85 11.62
C LEU A 55 -6.04 5.44 13.09
N GLY A 56 -7.21 5.70 13.64
CA GLY A 56 -7.54 5.30 15.02
C GLY A 56 -7.38 3.79 15.25
N THR A 57 -7.40 3.32 16.50
CA THR A 57 -7.16 1.91 16.83
C THR A 57 -8.08 0.95 16.06
N HIS A 58 -7.48 -0.06 15.43
CA HIS A 58 -8.17 -1.11 14.68
C HIS A 58 -7.36 -2.43 14.73
N LEU A 59 -7.94 -3.50 14.19
CA LEU A 59 -7.36 -4.85 14.16
C LEU A 59 -7.72 -5.53 12.84
N HIS A 60 -6.75 -6.23 12.27
CA HIS A 60 -6.96 -7.18 11.17
C HIS A 60 -6.68 -8.59 11.70
N GLU A 61 -7.72 -9.41 11.90
CA GLU A 61 -7.58 -10.74 12.51
C GLU A 61 -6.86 -11.74 11.59
N ASP A 62 -7.04 -11.59 10.27
CA ASP A 62 -6.53 -12.53 9.27
C ASP A 62 -5.18 -12.13 8.67
N ASN A 63 -4.63 -10.96 9.03
CA ASN A 63 -3.45 -10.38 8.38
C ASN A 63 -2.36 -10.04 9.40
N ASP A 64 -1.12 -10.33 9.03
CA ASP A 64 0.05 -9.75 9.68
C ASP A 64 0.40 -8.41 9.01
N GLU A 65 0.63 -7.38 9.82
CA GLU A 65 1.06 -6.06 9.35
C GLU A 65 2.46 -5.73 9.89
N VAL A 66 3.38 -5.40 8.99
CA VAL A 66 4.77 -5.07 9.32
C VAL A 66 5.06 -3.63 8.92
N PHE A 67 5.59 -2.86 9.87
CA PHE A 67 5.96 -1.45 9.67
C PHE A 67 7.47 -1.29 9.69
N TYR A 68 8.02 -0.67 8.65
CA TYR A 68 9.42 -0.23 8.57
C TYR A 68 9.44 1.29 8.38
N VAL A 69 10.20 2.00 9.22
CA VAL A 69 10.23 3.47 9.30
C VAL A 69 11.62 3.99 9.00
#